data_AF-A0A4S2UZX4-F1
#
_entry.id   AF-A0A4S2UZX4-F1
#
_cell.length_a   1.000
_cell.length_b   1.000
_cell.length_c   1.000
_cell.angle_alpha   90.00
_cell.angle_beta   90.00
_cell.angle_gamma   90.00
#
_symmetry.space_group_name_H-M   'P 1'
#
loop_
_entity.id
_entity.type
_entity.pdbx_description
1 polymer ?
#
loop_
_entity_poly.entity_id
_entity_poly.type
_entity_poly.pdbx_seq_one_letter_code
_entity_poly.pdbx_strand_id
1 'polypeptide(L)'
;MRTRTTAIVTAGLLLTTLTACGSSDKEDTKVDTPKPPAYTVANKKEKTKTGSADLVIPNATVAGAKAAIQDYAKTIDGLLNYSITVVRSNADKTYVCRGEWVKDEQAAEIYTGGRITSDTWPALDMNCPDPKGS
;
A
#
# COMPACT_ATOMS: atom_id res chain seq x y z
N MET A 1 -19.03 -43.63 33.25
CA MET A 1 -18.93 -44.78 32.33
C MET A 1 -18.22 -44.26 31.08
N ARG A 2 -16.92 -44.54 30.84
CA ARG A 2 -16.39 -45.71 30.07
C ARG A 2 -17.27 -46.00 28.84
N THR A 3 -16.78 -45.94 27.60
CA THR A 3 -15.79 -46.87 26.99
C THR A 3 -15.29 -46.27 25.66
N ARG A 4 -13.96 -46.13 25.44
CA ARG A 4 -13.07 -46.89 24.49
C ARG A 4 -13.49 -46.82 23.01
N THR A 5 -12.59 -46.58 22.04
CA THR A 5 -11.66 -47.62 21.54
C THR A 5 -10.52 -47.03 20.70
N THR A 6 -9.31 -47.48 21.00
CA THR A 6 -8.03 -47.27 20.30
C THR A 6 -7.87 -48.28 19.16
N ALA A 7 -7.23 -47.92 18.05
CA ALA A 7 -6.53 -48.90 17.20
C ALA A 7 -5.33 -48.26 16.49
N ILE A 8 -4.16 -48.83 16.77
CA ILE A 8 -2.82 -48.58 16.21
C ILE A 8 -2.56 -49.71 15.21
N VAL A 9 -2.10 -49.43 13.98
CA VAL A 9 -1.41 -50.37 13.06
C VAL A 9 -0.72 -49.50 11.99
N THR A 10 0.49 -49.68 11.45
CA THR A 10 1.77 -50.35 11.76
C THR A 10 2.76 -49.82 10.72
N ALA A 11 4.03 -49.81 11.06
CA ALA A 11 5.17 -49.38 10.24
C ALA A 11 5.26 -50.01 8.84
N GLY A 12 5.81 -49.21 7.90
CA GLY A 12 6.32 -49.66 6.60
C GLY A 12 7.58 -48.88 6.26
N LEU A 13 8.74 -49.51 6.46
CA LEU A 13 10.07 -49.03 6.15
C LEU A 13 10.36 -49.28 4.66
N LEU A 14 10.68 -48.25 3.87
CA LEU A 14 11.33 -48.41 2.57
C LEU A 14 12.34 -47.27 2.37
N LEU A 15 13.62 -47.61 2.51
CA LEU A 15 14.73 -46.82 2.00
C LEU A 15 14.78 -46.96 0.47
N THR A 16 14.66 -45.85 -0.23
CA THR A 16 15.19 -45.71 -1.60
C THR A 16 15.92 -44.39 -1.70
N THR A 17 17.25 -44.47 -1.65
CA THR A 17 18.17 -43.43 -2.11
C THR A 17 18.09 -43.34 -3.63
N LEU A 18 17.59 -42.24 -4.16
CA LEU A 18 17.94 -41.79 -5.51
C LEU A 18 18.45 -40.35 -5.44
N THR A 19 19.77 -40.23 -5.56
CA THR A 19 20.47 -39.05 -6.06
C THR A 19 20.00 -38.79 -7.48
N ALA A 20 19.01 -37.92 -7.63
CA ALA A 20 18.77 -37.20 -8.87
C ALA A 20 19.24 -35.77 -8.67
N CYS A 21 20.46 -35.48 -9.15
CA CYS A 21 20.85 -34.14 -9.55
C CYS A 21 19.84 -33.66 -10.58
N GLY A 22 18.88 -32.87 -10.14
CA GLY A 22 18.05 -32.06 -11.01
C GLY A 22 18.11 -30.65 -10.48
N SER A 23 19.00 -29.85 -11.06
CA SER A 23 18.93 -28.39 -10.97
C SER A 23 17.53 -27.97 -11.39
N SER A 24 16.66 -27.79 -10.41
CA SER A 24 15.48 -26.96 -10.56
C SER A 24 15.85 -25.69 -9.85
N ASP A 25 16.48 -24.80 -10.62
CA ASP A 25 16.40 -23.37 -10.38
C ASP A 25 14.94 -23.09 -10.02
N LYS A 26 14.69 -22.92 -8.72
CA LYS A 26 13.59 -22.10 -8.30
C LYS A 26 13.99 -20.73 -8.80
N GLU A 27 13.57 -20.41 -10.02
CA GLU A 27 13.31 -19.03 -10.38
C GLU A 27 12.36 -18.54 -9.30
N ASP A 28 12.94 -17.94 -8.26
CA ASP A 28 12.30 -16.91 -7.48
C ASP A 28 11.78 -15.93 -8.52
N THR A 29 10.52 -16.14 -8.91
CA THR A 29 9.78 -15.17 -9.69
C THR A 29 9.72 -13.97 -8.75
N LYS A 30 10.71 -13.07 -8.87
CA LYS A 30 10.63 -11.75 -8.29
C LYS A 30 9.36 -11.20 -8.90
N VAL A 31 8.29 -11.23 -8.11
CA VAL A 31 7.15 -10.36 -8.34
C VAL A 31 7.76 -8.99 -8.28
N ASP A 32 8.07 -8.44 -9.45
CA ASP A 32 8.51 -7.06 -9.62
C ASP A 32 7.32 -6.21 -9.17
N THR A 33 7.19 -6.04 -7.85
CA THR A 33 6.34 -5.00 -7.29
C THR A 33 6.81 -3.71 -7.94
N PRO A 34 5.97 -3.03 -8.75
CA PRO A 34 6.41 -1.85 -9.46
C PRO A 34 6.97 -0.86 -8.45
N LYS A 35 8.25 -0.50 -8.60
CA LYS A 35 8.85 0.53 -7.76
C LYS A 35 8.05 1.82 -7.98
N PRO A 36 7.55 2.47 -6.93
CA PRO A 36 6.85 3.74 -7.08
C PRO A 36 7.79 4.75 -7.76
N PRO A 37 7.25 5.62 -8.64
CA PRO A 37 8.07 6.59 -9.36
C PRO A 37 8.76 7.53 -8.37
N ALA A 38 9.97 7.98 -8.71
CA ALA A 38 10.65 9.00 -7.93
C ALA A 38 9.83 10.30 -7.91
N TYR A 39 9.65 10.87 -6.73
CA TYR A 39 8.94 12.14 -6.53
C TYR A 39 9.77 13.10 -5.68
N THR A 40 9.56 14.39 -5.88
CA THR A 40 10.07 15.43 -4.98
C THR A 40 8.95 15.90 -4.07
N VAL A 41 9.18 15.91 -2.76
CA VAL A 41 8.21 16.43 -1.79
C VAL A 41 8.28 17.95 -1.75
N ALA A 42 7.14 18.61 -1.95
CA ALA A 42 6.99 20.06 -1.94
C ALA A 42 5.80 20.48 -1.06
N ASN A 43 5.76 21.76 -0.70
CA ASN A 43 4.66 22.40 0.04
C ASN A 43 4.18 21.64 1.29
N LYS A 44 5.09 20.89 1.93
CA LYS A 44 4.80 20.10 3.12
C LYS A 44 4.36 21.01 4.27
N LYS A 45 3.19 20.73 4.85
CA LYS A 45 2.62 21.45 5.99
C LYS A 45 2.07 20.44 6.98
N GLU A 46 2.56 20.47 8.20
CA GLU A 46 2.09 19.59 9.27
C GLU A 46 1.65 20.41 10.47
N LYS A 47 0.57 19.96 11.09
CA LYS A 47 0.06 20.42 12.39
C LYS A 47 0.03 19.20 13.32
N THR A 48 -0.32 19.42 14.58
CA THR A 48 -0.31 18.38 15.63
C THR A 48 -1.01 17.07 15.25
N LYS A 49 -2.09 17.11 14.44
CA LYS A 49 -2.88 15.91 14.08
C LYS A 49 -3.16 15.76 12.59
N THR A 50 -2.82 16.76 11.78
CA THR A 50 -3.16 16.79 10.35
C THR A 50 -1.95 17.22 9.53
N GLY A 51 -1.85 16.76 8.29
CA GLY A 51 -0.80 17.24 7.40
C GLY A 51 -1.21 17.27 5.94
N SER A 52 -0.34 17.87 5.12
CA SER A 52 -0.45 17.83 3.67
C SER A 52 0.91 17.93 3.00
N ALA A 53 1.05 17.30 1.85
CA ALA A 53 2.23 17.43 0.99
C ALA A 53 1.86 17.31 -0.48
N ASP A 54 2.64 17.99 -1.33
CA ASP A 54 2.60 17.81 -2.77
C ASP A 54 3.79 16.93 -3.19
N LEU A 55 3.53 15.97 -4.07
CA LEU A 55 4.52 15.10 -4.70
C LEU A 55 4.66 15.56 -6.14
N VAL A 56 5.81 16.13 -6.47
CA VAL A 56 6.12 16.60 -7.81
C VAL A 56 6.75 15.47 -8.61
N ILE A 57 6.06 15.09 -9.68
CA ILE A 57 6.48 14.04 -10.61
C ILE A 57 6.30 14.58 -12.02
N PRO A 58 7.39 14.99 -12.70
CA PRO A 58 7.32 15.41 -14.09
C PRO A 58 6.67 14.32 -14.94
N ASN A 59 5.72 14.71 -15.81
CA ASN A 59 4.99 13.78 -16.68
C ASN A 59 4.25 12.65 -15.95
N ALA A 60 3.81 12.87 -14.70
CA ALA A 60 3.00 11.89 -13.98
C ALA A 60 1.82 11.39 -14.82
N THR A 61 1.68 10.07 -14.87
CA THR A 61 0.46 9.36 -15.28
C THR A 61 -0.40 9.10 -14.04
N VAL A 62 -1.68 8.79 -14.24
CA VAL A 62 -2.57 8.39 -13.14
C VAL A 62 -2.02 7.19 -12.35
N ALA A 63 -1.49 6.18 -13.03
CA ALA A 63 -0.92 4.99 -12.38
C ALA A 63 0.32 5.33 -11.53
N GLY A 64 1.24 6.12 -12.08
CA GLY A 64 2.42 6.58 -11.34
C GLY A 64 2.04 7.46 -10.14
N ALA A 65 1.05 8.33 -10.30
CA ALA A 65 0.55 9.18 -9.22
C ALA A 65 -0.07 8.37 -8.07
N LYS A 66 -0.90 7.36 -8.36
CA LYS A 66 -1.45 6.45 -7.33
C LYS A 66 -0.33 5.72 -6.58
N ALA A 67 0.64 5.18 -7.30
CA ALA A 67 1.77 4.48 -6.69
C ALA A 67 2.60 5.40 -5.77
N ALA A 68 2.85 6.65 -6.19
CA ALA A 68 3.56 7.63 -5.36
C ALA A 68 2.79 8.00 -4.08
N ILE A 69 1.47 8.18 -4.18
CA ILE A 69 0.62 8.45 -3.00
C ILE A 69 0.67 7.27 -2.04
N GLN A 70 0.53 6.03 -2.54
CA GLN A 70 0.62 4.82 -1.72
C GLN A 70 1.97 4.66 -1.04
N ASP A 71 3.05 5.01 -1.75
CA ASP A 71 4.40 4.97 -1.21
C ASP A 71 4.59 6.00 -0.09
N TYR A 72 4.26 7.26 -0.37
CA TYR A 72 4.38 8.35 0.60
C TYR A 72 3.54 8.08 1.85
N ALA A 73 2.33 7.51 1.69
CA ALA A 73 1.45 7.18 2.79
C ALA A 73 2.07 6.24 3.84
N LYS A 74 3.00 5.37 3.45
CA LYS A 74 3.72 4.48 4.38
C LYS A 74 4.67 5.22 5.33
N THR A 75 5.02 6.47 4.98
CA THR A 75 5.93 7.31 5.76
C THR A 75 5.21 8.17 6.78
N ILE A 76 3.87 8.19 6.75
CA ILE A 76 3.07 9.00 7.67
C ILE A 76 3.03 8.33 9.03
N ASP A 77 3.50 9.05 10.04
CA ASP A 77 3.49 8.62 11.44
C ASP A 77 3.01 9.76 12.36
N GLY A 78 2.37 9.41 13.48
CA GLY A 78 1.88 10.35 14.50
C GLY A 78 0.67 11.21 14.11
N LEU A 79 0.35 11.31 12.82
CA LEU A 79 -0.78 12.09 12.29
C LEU A 79 -2.07 11.26 12.24
N LEU A 80 -3.22 11.93 12.22
CA LEU A 80 -4.55 11.32 12.17
C LEU A 80 -5.20 11.43 10.80
N ASN A 81 -4.90 12.51 10.06
CA ASN A 81 -5.38 12.74 8.69
C ASN A 81 -4.31 13.43 7.85
N TYR A 82 -4.19 13.06 6.58
CA TYR A 82 -3.19 13.62 5.68
C TYR A 82 -3.69 13.74 4.25
N SER A 83 -3.48 14.90 3.62
CA SER A 83 -3.75 15.11 2.19
C SER A 83 -2.46 15.01 1.38
N ILE A 84 -2.42 14.10 0.41
CA ILE A 84 -1.27 13.89 -0.48
C ILE A 84 -1.70 14.25 -1.89
N THR A 85 -1.04 15.20 -2.53
CA THR A 85 -1.38 15.62 -3.90
C THR A 85 -0.24 15.27 -4.84
N VAL A 86 -0.53 14.79 -6.06
CA VAL A 86 0.49 14.61 -7.11
C VAL A 86 0.28 15.66 -8.19
N VAL A 87 1.33 16.42 -8.49
CA VAL A 87 1.35 17.47 -9.53
C VAL A 87 2.52 17.25 -10.48
N ARG A 88 2.40 17.72 -11.73
CA ARG A 88 3.49 17.63 -12.72
C ARG A 88 4.53 18.74 -12.52
N SER A 89 4.12 19.85 -11.90
CA SER A 89 4.98 20.98 -11.56
C SER A 89 4.46 21.70 -10.31
N ASN A 90 5.34 22.35 -9.55
CA ASN A 90 4.97 23.21 -8.42
C ASN A 90 4.11 24.42 -8.82
N ALA A 91 4.15 24.81 -10.10
CA ALA A 91 3.33 25.90 -10.63
C ALA A 91 1.93 25.43 -11.07
N ASP A 92 1.66 24.11 -11.08
CA ASP A 92 0.38 23.59 -11.51
C ASP A 92 -0.71 23.91 -10.48
N LYS A 93 -1.84 24.44 -10.99
CA LYS A 93 -3.06 24.65 -10.20
C LYS A 93 -3.99 23.43 -10.20
N THR A 94 -3.57 22.35 -10.84
CA THR A 94 -4.34 21.12 -11.04
C THR A 94 -3.50 19.92 -10.65
N TYR A 95 -4.13 18.94 -10.01
CA TYR A 95 -3.48 17.69 -9.63
C TYR A 95 -3.83 16.54 -10.57
N VAL A 96 -2.92 15.57 -10.68
CA VAL A 96 -3.15 14.30 -11.37
C VAL A 96 -3.99 13.39 -10.48
N CYS A 97 -3.55 13.20 -9.25
CA CYS A 97 -4.27 12.47 -8.19
C CYS A 97 -4.13 13.19 -6.85
N ARG A 98 -5.14 13.03 -6.00
CA ARG A 98 -5.13 13.38 -4.58
C ARG A 98 -5.49 12.15 -3.77
N GLY A 99 -4.69 11.87 -2.75
CA GLY A 99 -4.98 10.88 -1.71
C GLY A 99 -5.35 11.55 -0.41
N GLU A 100 -6.29 10.98 0.31
CA GLU A 100 -6.62 11.35 1.68
C GLU A 100 -6.43 10.14 2.58
N TRP A 101 -5.36 10.20 3.37
CA TRP A 101 -4.97 9.17 4.32
C TRP A 101 -5.59 9.46 5.68
N VAL A 102 -6.10 8.44 6.34
CA VAL A 102 -6.72 8.54 7.67
C VAL A 102 -6.27 7.35 8.52
N LYS A 103 -5.87 7.66 9.75
CA LYS A 103 -5.20 6.70 10.63
C LYS A 103 -6.10 5.54 11.06
N ASP A 104 -7.32 5.86 11.46
CA ASP A 104 -8.27 4.96 12.09
C ASP A 104 -9.70 5.48 11.87
N GLU A 105 -10.68 4.67 12.26
CA GLU A 105 -12.10 4.97 12.11
C GLU A 105 -12.51 6.25 12.86
N GLN A 106 -11.97 6.48 14.05
CA GLN A 106 -12.26 7.69 14.82
C GLN A 106 -11.74 8.94 14.09
N ALA A 107 -10.53 8.88 13.54
CA ALA A 107 -9.99 9.95 12.71
C ALA A 107 -10.82 10.16 11.44
N ALA A 108 -11.31 9.10 10.81
CA ALA A 108 -12.18 9.21 9.64
C ALA A 108 -13.50 9.92 9.97
N GLU A 109 -14.12 9.60 11.11
CA GLU A 109 -15.33 10.30 11.57
C GLU A 109 -15.07 11.78 11.81
N ILE A 110 -14.00 12.10 12.56
CA ILE A 110 -13.68 13.48 12.94
C ILE A 110 -13.25 14.34 11.74
N TYR A 111 -12.39 13.83 10.87
CA TYR A 111 -11.73 14.63 9.83
C TYR A 111 -12.40 14.51 8.46
N THR A 112 -13.19 13.47 8.21
CA THR A 112 -13.85 13.25 6.92
C THR A 112 -15.37 13.21 7.01
N GLY A 113 -15.94 13.29 8.21
CA GLY A 113 -17.38 13.14 8.44
C GLY A 113 -17.88 11.75 8.11
N GLY A 114 -17.04 10.73 8.35
CA GLY A 114 -17.38 9.32 8.06
C GLY A 114 -17.35 8.95 6.57
N ARG A 115 -16.94 9.86 5.68
CA ARG A 115 -16.87 9.61 4.23
C ARG A 115 -15.90 8.48 3.88
N ILE A 116 -14.77 8.38 4.58
CA ILE A 116 -13.81 7.29 4.37
C ILE A 116 -14.13 6.15 5.35
N THR A 117 -14.57 5.02 4.82
CA THR A 117 -14.85 3.79 5.56
C THR A 117 -13.91 2.68 5.09
N SER A 118 -13.41 1.82 6.00
CA SER A 118 -12.54 0.71 5.63
C SER A 118 -12.55 -0.39 6.71
N ASP A 119 -12.40 -1.64 6.28
CA ASP A 119 -12.18 -2.78 7.17
C ASP A 119 -10.73 -2.83 7.70
N THR A 120 -9.82 -2.11 7.04
CA THR A 120 -8.40 -2.04 7.41
C THR A 120 -7.93 -0.60 7.56
N TRP A 121 -7.11 -0.38 8.58
CA TRP A 121 -6.59 0.95 8.94
C TRP A 121 -5.05 0.91 8.99
N PRO A 122 -4.37 1.98 8.57
CA PRO A 122 -4.92 3.22 8.05
C PRO A 122 -5.56 3.06 6.66
N ALA A 123 -6.56 3.90 6.36
CA ALA A 123 -7.25 3.90 5.08
C ALA A 123 -6.78 5.07 4.20
N LEU A 124 -6.89 4.88 2.89
CA LEU A 124 -6.42 5.84 1.90
C LEU A 124 -7.43 5.90 0.75
N ASP A 125 -8.19 7.00 0.71
CA ASP A 125 -9.11 7.30 -0.38
C ASP A 125 -8.38 8.09 -1.47
N MET A 126 -8.69 7.86 -2.74
CA MET A 126 -8.00 8.51 -3.86
C MET A 126 -8.95 9.03 -4.92
N ASN A 127 -8.72 10.28 -5.35
CA ASN A 127 -9.39 10.89 -6.49
C ASN A 127 -8.37 11.30 -7.56
N CYS A 128 -8.55 10.84 -8.80
CA CYS A 128 -7.62 11.04 -9.91
C CYS A 128 -8.31 11.64 -11.15
N PRO A 129 -8.61 12.94 -11.15
CA PRO A 129 -9.30 13.59 -12.27
C PRO A 129 -8.41 13.79 -13.50
N ASP A 130 -7.09 13.89 -13.32
CA ASP A 130 -6.07 14.19 -14.34
C ASP A 130 -6.56 15.07 -15.53
N PRO A 131 -6.90 16.35 -15.27
CA PRO A 131 -7.60 17.18 -16.25
C PRO A 131 -6.76 17.54 -17.50
N LYS A 132 -5.44 17.39 -17.45
CA LYS A 132 -4.56 17.64 -18.60
C LYS A 132 -4.34 16.40 -19.46
N GLY A 133 -4.81 15.24 -18.99
CA GLY A 133 -4.54 13.95 -19.61
C GLY A 133 -3.07 13.54 -19.50
N SER A 134 -2.83 12.25 -19.75
CA SER A 134 -1.52 11.64 -19.91
C SER A 134 -1.49 10.80 -21.17
#